data_AF-A0A914V5F8-F1
#
_entry.id   AF-A0A914V5F8-F1
#
_cell.length_a   1.000
_cell.length_b   1.000
_cell.length_c   1.000
_cell.angle_alpha   90.00
_cell.angle_beta   90.00
_cell.angle_gamma   90.00
#
_symmetry.space_group_name_H-M   'P 1'
#
loop_
_entity.id
_entity.type
_entity.pdbx_description
1 polymer ?
#
loop_
_entity_poly.entity_id
_entity_poly.type
_entity_poly.pdbx_seq_one_letter_code
_entity_poly.pdbx_strand_id
1 'polypeptide(L)'
;MLLDLVLLMLLVSGVSTNLWVEMERIADLQQFRALTGRYTVAQAYMEDSNARITVFAPVDDVFTYNPDLRALDQKQTLGHIVDIQVLEIMSGGKWEKQTLVRTSVNSGFVYLT
;
A
#
# COMPACT_ATOMS: atom_id res chain seq x y z
N MET A 1 -19.31 33.58 -12.12
CA MET A 1 -20.24 32.70 -11.36
C MET A 1 -20.19 31.25 -11.82
N LEU A 2 -20.57 30.90 -13.07
CA LEU A 2 -20.51 29.50 -13.52
C LEU A 2 -19.06 28.96 -13.58
N LEU A 3 -18.12 29.79 -14.05
CA LEU A 3 -16.70 29.45 -14.15
C LEU A 3 -16.07 29.23 -12.75
N ASP A 4 -16.43 30.09 -11.79
CA ASP A 4 -15.94 30.01 -10.41
C ASP A 4 -16.48 28.76 -9.69
N LEU A 5 -17.71 28.35 -10.00
CA LEU A 5 -18.33 27.13 -9.47
C LEU A 5 -17.65 25.87 -10.03
N VAL A 6 -17.28 25.87 -11.30
CA VAL A 6 -16.54 24.77 -11.95
C VAL A 6 -15.12 24.67 -11.37
N LEU A 7 -14.45 25.81 -11.15
CA LEU A 7 -13.14 25.86 -10.52
C LEU A 7 -13.19 25.36 -9.07
N LEU A 8 -14.23 25.73 -8.32
CA LEU A 8 -14.47 25.23 -6.97
C LEU A 8 -14.78 23.73 -6.94
N MET A 9 -15.57 23.20 -7.88
CA MET A 9 -15.82 21.75 -7.99
C MET A 9 -14.56 20.96 -8.36
N LEU A 10 -13.68 21.51 -9.19
CA LEU A 10 -12.36 20.92 -9.49
C LEU A 10 -11.42 20.94 -8.27
N LEU A 11 -11.56 21.93 -7.38
CA LEU A 11 -10.80 22.01 -6.12
C LEU A 11 -11.38 21.09 -5.03
N VAL A 12 -12.66 20.73 -5.11
CA VAL A 12 -13.41 19.93 -4.12
C VAL A 12 -13.68 18.51 -4.61
N SER A 13 -13.09 18.06 -5.73
CA SER A 13 -13.08 16.64 -6.05
C SER A 13 -12.30 15.91 -4.96
N GLY A 14 -13.03 15.42 -3.96
CA GLY A 14 -12.51 14.60 -2.89
C GLY A 14 -11.83 13.42 -3.54
N VAL A 15 -10.50 13.48 -3.54
CA VAL A 15 -9.65 12.45 -4.08
C VAL A 15 -9.80 11.27 -3.13
N SER A 16 -10.81 10.43 -3.35
CA SER A 16 -10.84 9.08 -2.79
C SER A 16 -9.82 8.29 -3.62
N THR A 17 -8.55 8.46 -3.29
CA THR A 17 -7.52 7.65 -3.90
C THR A 17 -7.42 6.35 -3.14
N ASN A 18 -7.61 5.27 -3.89
CA ASN A 18 -7.17 3.96 -3.44
C ASN A 18 -5.64 3.88 -3.56
N LEU A 19 -5.04 2.86 -2.94
CA LEU A 19 -3.59 2.68 -2.94
C LEU A 19 -3.06 2.48 -4.36
N TRP A 20 -3.85 1.91 -5.27
CA TRP A 20 -3.48 1.71 -6.66
C TRP A 20 -3.18 3.02 -7.39
N VAL A 21 -4.04 4.03 -7.21
CA VAL A 21 -3.85 5.36 -7.80
C VAL A 21 -2.74 6.12 -7.07
N GLU A 22 -2.61 6.02 -5.75
CA GLU A 22 -1.51 6.66 -5.02
C GLU A 22 -0.14 6.11 -5.44
N MET A 23 -0.01 4.80 -5.61
CA MET A 23 1.25 4.20 -6.07
C MET A 23 1.63 4.64 -7.49
N GLU A 24 0.66 5.00 -8.34
CA GLU A 24 0.95 5.57 -9.66
C GLU A 24 1.58 6.96 -9.55
N ARG A 25 1.14 7.76 -8.56
CA ARG A 25 1.63 9.12 -8.32
C ARG A 25 3.02 9.16 -7.69
N ILE A 26 3.41 8.12 -6.97
CA ILE A 26 4.72 8.05 -6.29
C ILE A 26 5.73 7.42 -7.25
N ALA A 27 6.70 8.23 -7.71
CA ALA A 27 7.69 7.82 -8.71
C ALA A 27 8.54 6.62 -8.26
N ASP A 28 8.80 6.47 -6.96
CA ASP A 28 9.65 5.41 -6.42
C ASP A 28 8.90 4.09 -6.17
N LEU A 29 7.60 3.98 -6.52
CA LEU A 29 6.80 2.77 -6.30
C LEU A 29 6.40 2.06 -7.59
N GLN A 30 6.93 2.46 -8.74
CA GLN A 30 6.49 1.94 -10.04
C GLN A 30 6.80 0.44 -10.19
N GLN A 31 7.93 -0.04 -9.65
CA GLN A 31 8.27 -1.46 -9.67
C GLN A 31 7.33 -2.28 -8.80
N PHE A 32 6.99 -1.79 -7.60
CA PHE A 32 6.07 -2.49 -6.71
C PHE A 32 4.62 -2.46 -7.23
N ARG A 33 4.18 -1.35 -7.82
CA ARG A 33 2.90 -1.26 -8.53
C ARG A 33 2.85 -2.24 -9.71
N ALA A 34 3.92 -2.32 -10.48
CA ALA A 34 4.01 -3.28 -11.58
C ALA A 34 4.00 -4.74 -11.10
N LEU A 35 4.60 -5.04 -9.93
CA LEU A 35 4.55 -6.36 -9.32
C LEU A 35 3.14 -6.73 -8.87
N THR A 36 2.49 -5.87 -8.10
CA THR A 36 1.11 -6.09 -7.60
C THR A 36 0.09 -6.16 -8.74
N GLY A 37 0.28 -5.37 -9.80
CA GLY A 37 -0.56 -5.39 -11.01
C GLY A 37 -0.52 -6.68 -11.83
N ARG A 38 0.45 -7.58 -11.59
CA ARG A 38 0.48 -8.89 -12.27
C ARG A 38 -0.56 -9.87 -11.74
N TYR A 39 -1.03 -9.65 -10.52
CA TYR A 39 -1.91 -10.57 -9.82
C TYR A 39 -3.23 -9.88 -9.49
N THR A 40 -4.32 -10.35 -10.09
CA THR A 40 -5.66 -9.77 -9.94
C THR A 40 -6.06 -9.60 -8.47
N VAL A 41 -5.73 -10.55 -7.61
CA VAL A 41 -6.03 -10.46 -6.16
C VAL A 41 -5.23 -9.36 -5.48
N ALA A 42 -3.93 -9.23 -5.79
CA ALA A 42 -3.08 -8.21 -5.18
C ALA A 42 -3.50 -6.81 -5.63
N GLN A 43 -3.81 -6.64 -6.92
CA GLN A 43 -4.34 -5.38 -7.44
C GLN A 43 -5.69 -5.03 -6.82
N ALA A 44 -6.61 -5.98 -6.66
CA ALA A 44 -7.92 -5.74 -6.04
C ALA A 44 -7.80 -5.19 -4.61
N TYR A 45 -6.85 -5.68 -3.81
CA TYR A 45 -6.57 -5.10 -2.48
C TYR A 45 -6.11 -3.64 -2.55
N MET A 46 -5.36 -3.26 -3.59
CA MET A 46 -4.88 -1.89 -3.77
C MET A 46 -5.99 -0.96 -4.28
N GLU A 47 -6.95 -1.49 -5.02
CA GLU A 47 -8.07 -0.75 -5.59
C GLU A 47 -9.23 -0.57 -4.60
N ASP A 48 -9.38 -1.47 -3.63
CA ASP A 48 -10.44 -1.39 -2.61
C ASP A 48 -10.13 -0.33 -1.54
N SER A 49 -10.77 0.83 -1.68
CA SER A 49 -10.67 1.94 -0.74
C SER A 49 -11.30 1.66 0.64
N ASN A 50 -12.08 0.58 0.78
CA ASN A 50 -12.68 0.19 2.06
C ASN A 50 -11.85 -0.86 2.81
N ALA A 51 -10.84 -1.45 2.14
CA ALA A 51 -9.98 -2.44 2.74
C ALA A 51 -9.15 -1.82 3.87
N ARG A 52 -9.22 -2.42 5.07
CA ARG A 52 -8.40 -2.02 6.22
C ARG A 52 -7.08 -2.77 6.19
N ILE A 53 -6.20 -2.38 5.29
CA ILE A 53 -4.91 -3.05 5.08
C ILE A 53 -3.73 -2.11 5.37
N THR A 54 -2.59 -2.70 5.71
CA THR A 54 -1.28 -2.04 5.69
C THR A 54 -0.45 -2.68 4.60
N VAL A 55 0.19 -1.87 3.75
CA VAL A 55 1.01 -2.36 2.64
C VAL A 55 2.48 -1.97 2.84
N PHE A 56 3.36 -2.97 2.82
CA PHE A 56 4.81 -2.78 2.86
C PHE A 56 5.37 -2.77 1.44
N ALA A 57 5.35 -1.60 0.82
CA ALA A 57 5.79 -1.39 -0.56
C ALA A 57 7.31 -1.10 -0.62
N PRO A 58 8.15 -1.99 -1.19
CA PRO A 58 9.55 -1.69 -1.46
C PRO A 58 9.64 -0.58 -2.52
N VAL A 59 10.56 0.37 -2.32
CA VAL A 59 10.87 1.38 -3.33
C VAL A 59 11.71 0.80 -4.46
N ASP A 60 11.71 1.47 -5.61
CA ASP A 60 12.35 1.04 -6.85
C ASP A 60 13.84 0.68 -6.68
N ASP A 61 14.58 1.41 -5.84
CA ASP A 61 15.99 1.12 -5.52
C ASP A 61 16.18 -0.29 -4.95
N VAL A 62 15.23 -0.79 -4.16
CA VAL A 62 15.30 -2.15 -3.60
C VAL A 62 15.29 -3.19 -4.73
N PHE A 63 14.54 -2.94 -5.82
CA PHE A 63 14.53 -3.83 -6.99
C PHE A 63 15.81 -3.73 -7.83
N THR A 64 16.58 -2.65 -7.69
CA THR A 64 17.91 -2.52 -8.29
C THR A 64 18.91 -3.41 -7.57
N TYR A 65 18.90 -3.42 -6.23
CA TYR A 65 19.81 -4.24 -5.42
C TYR A 65 19.37 -5.71 -5.26
N ASN A 66 18.07 -5.97 -5.38
CA ASN A 66 17.50 -7.31 -5.29
C ASN A 66 16.53 -7.56 -6.46
N PRO A 67 17.04 -7.88 -7.66
CA PRO A 67 16.21 -8.02 -8.85
C PRO A 67 15.22 -9.18 -8.79
N ASP A 68 15.47 -10.19 -7.95
CA ASP A 68 14.59 -11.35 -7.77
C ASP A 68 13.22 -10.96 -7.19
N LEU A 69 13.12 -9.79 -6.54
CA LEU A 69 11.83 -9.25 -6.11
C LEU A 69 10.85 -8.99 -7.28
N ARG A 70 11.37 -8.82 -8.50
CA ARG A 70 10.53 -8.73 -9.70
C ARG A 70 9.91 -10.08 -10.08
N ALA A 71 10.35 -11.18 -9.50
CA ALA A 71 9.90 -12.53 -9.84
C ALA A 71 9.09 -13.19 -8.70
N LEU A 72 8.68 -12.42 -7.69
CA LEU A 72 7.84 -12.93 -6.62
C LEU A 72 6.54 -13.52 -7.17
N ASP A 73 6.17 -14.69 -6.67
CA ASP A 73 4.88 -15.29 -6.98
C ASP A 73 3.72 -14.55 -6.29
N GLN A 74 2.48 -14.96 -6.58
CA GLN A 74 1.30 -14.32 -6.01
C GLN A 74 1.30 -14.37 -4.47
N LYS A 75 1.70 -15.50 -3.87
CA LYS A 75 1.69 -15.68 -2.42
C LYS A 75 2.73 -14.78 -1.76
N GLN A 76 3.92 -14.68 -2.34
CA GLN A 76 4.97 -13.80 -1.87
C GLN A 76 4.58 -12.33 -2.01
N THR A 77 3.96 -11.95 -3.13
CA THR A 77 3.46 -10.59 -3.36
C THR A 77 2.39 -10.21 -2.33
N LEU A 78 1.42 -11.10 -2.07
CA LEU A 78 0.40 -10.89 -1.04
C LEU A 78 1.00 -10.83 0.38
N GLY A 79 2.20 -11.38 0.61
CA GLY A 79 2.91 -11.24 1.88
C GLY A 79 3.28 -9.81 2.26
N HIS A 80 3.22 -8.87 1.32
CA HIS A 80 3.40 -7.44 1.55
C HIS A 80 2.12 -6.72 2.00
N ILE A 81 0.97 -7.41 1.99
CA ILE A 81 -0.34 -6.87 2.35
C ILE A 81 -0.76 -7.49 3.68
N VAL A 82 -1.04 -6.65 4.67
CA VAL A 82 -1.41 -7.08 6.03
C VAL A 82 -2.82 -6.62 6.34
N ASP A 83 -3.71 -7.57 6.64
CA ASP A 83 -5.14 -7.34 6.92
C ASP A 83 -5.44 -6.68 8.28
N ILE A 84 -4.40 -6.34 9.06
CA ILE A 84 -4.50 -5.65 10.35
C ILE A 84 -3.73 -4.34 10.24
N GLN A 85 -4.36 -3.24 10.63
CA GLN A 85 -3.68 -1.95 10.67
C GLN A 85 -2.60 -1.97 11.76
N VAL A 86 -1.34 -1.71 11.39
CA VAL A 86 -0.22 -1.63 12.35
C VAL A 86 -0.50 -0.59 13.45
N LEU A 87 -1.29 0.45 13.14
CA LEU A 87 -1.79 1.43 14.11
C LEU A 87 -2.66 0.82 15.22
N GLU A 88 -3.54 -0.14 14.92
CA GLU A 88 -4.37 -0.83 15.92
C GLU A 88 -3.53 -1.74 16.84
N ILE A 89 -2.42 -2.29 16.31
CA ILE A 89 -1.42 -3.04 17.08
C ILE A 89 -0.64 -2.09 18.01
N MET A 90 -0.23 -0.92 17.50
CA MET A 90 0.52 0.08 18.25
C MET A 90 -0.32 0.81 19.31
N SER A 91 -1.64 0.94 19.11
CA SER A 91 -2.55 1.62 20.04
C SER A 91 -2.94 0.77 21.26
N GLY A 92 -2.30 -0.38 21.49
CA GLY A 92 -2.45 -1.15 22.73
C GLY A 92 -3.79 -1.89 22.86
N GLY A 93 -4.46 -2.21 21.74
CA GLY A 93 -5.63 -3.09 21.78
C GLY A 93 -5.28 -4.41 22.48
N LYS A 94 -6.07 -4.83 23.47
CA LYS A 94 -5.87 -6.11 24.16
C LYS A 94 -6.47 -7.23 23.30
N TRP A 95 -5.62 -8.12 22.82
CA TRP A 95 -6.03 -9.29 22.04
C TRP A 95 -6.10 -10.52 22.95
N GLU A 96 -7.22 -11.25 22.93
CA GLU A 96 -7.47 -12.39 23.82
C GLU A 96 -6.61 -13.64 23.50
N LYS A 97 -5.92 -13.68 22.36
CA LYS A 97 -5.11 -14.83 21.95
C LYS A 97 -3.79 -14.40 21.33
N GLN A 98 -2.72 -15.11 21.69
CA GLN A 98 -1.35 -14.92 21.20
C GLN A 98 -1.33 -14.80 19.67
N THR A 99 -0.90 -13.65 19.17
CA THR A 99 -0.68 -13.42 17.73
C THR A 99 0.82 -13.31 17.48
N LEU A 100 1.38 -14.29 16.78
CA LEU A 100 2.77 -14.29 16.34
C LEU A 100 2.93 -13.29 15.20
N VAL A 101 3.46 -12.09 15.50
CA VAL A 101 3.82 -11.12 14.47
C VAL A 101 5.20 -11.47 13.94
N ARG A 102 5.25 -12.10 12.76
CA ARG A 102 6.50 -12.32 12.03
C ARG A 102 6.94 -11.03 11.35
N THR A 103 7.90 -10.34 11.96
CA THR A 103 8.71 -9.32 11.30
C THR A 103 9.69 -10.00 10.35
N SER A 104 9.55 -9.80 9.04
CA SER A 104 10.60 -10.17 8.09
C SER A 104 11.69 -9.09 8.06
N VAL A 105 12.86 -9.50 8.54
CA VAL A 105 14.24 -9.10 8.21
C VAL A 105 14.45 -7.73 7.52
N ASN A 106 15.16 -6.84 8.21
CA ASN A 106 15.64 -5.51 7.82
C ASN A 106 14.68 -4.33 8.04
N SER A 107 14.69 -3.89 9.30
CA SER A 107 14.19 -2.63 9.84
C SER A 107 14.46 -1.42 8.94
N GLY A 108 13.40 -0.83 8.40
CA GLY A 108 13.36 0.54 7.89
C GLY A 108 12.32 1.35 8.66
N PHE A 109 12.54 2.65 8.81
CA PHE A 109 11.62 3.56 9.50
C PHE A 109 10.26 3.62 8.79
N VAL A 110 9.18 3.56 9.57
CA VAL A 110 7.82 3.83 9.08
C VAL A 110 7.65 5.35 9.00
N TYR A 111 7.55 5.88 7.79
CA TYR A 111 7.09 7.25 7.57
C TYR A 111 5.56 7.26 7.60
N LEU A 112 5.00 7.87 8.63
CA LEU A 112 3.60 8.24 8.71
C LEU A 112 3.52 9.70 8.27
N THR A 113 2.89 9.98 7.12
CA THR A 113 2.42 11.33 6.78
C THR A 113 0.95 11.49 7.14
#